data_AF-A0A9D6WNE4-F1
#
_entry.id   AF-A0A9D6WNE4-F1
#
_cell.length_a   1.000
_cell.length_b   1.000
_cell.length_c   1.000
_cell.angle_alpha   90.00
_cell.angle_beta   90.00
_cell.angle_gamma   90.00
#
_symmetry.space_group_name_H-M   'P 1'
#
loop_
_entity.id
_entity.type
_entity.pdbx_description
1 polymer ?
#
loop_
_entity_poly.entity_id
_entity_poly.type
_entity_poly.pdbx_seq_one_letter_code
_entity_poly.pdbx_strand_id
1 'polypeptide(L)'
;MSANKKVTRISKARTIKEIAEFWDTHSLADYWDQTHEVEFQVRAQRRRRVTLDPDVYAKIEAQARTRGVLPETLINIWLAERLKQTA
;
A
#
# COMPACT_ATOMS: atom_id res chain seq x y z
N MET A 1 25.88 -6.67 -26.26
CA MET A 1 24.72 -7.57 -26.19
C MET A 1 23.52 -6.77 -25.70
N SER A 2 22.65 -6.29 -26.60
CA SER A 2 21.50 -5.46 -26.20
C SER A 2 20.36 -6.34 -25.70
N ALA A 3 20.00 -6.18 -24.43
CA ALA A 3 18.79 -6.75 -23.88
C ALA A 3 17.58 -6.18 -24.63
N ASN A 4 16.89 -7.03 -25.41
CA ASN A 4 15.71 -6.66 -26.16
C ASN A 4 14.58 -6.31 -25.16
N LYS A 5 14.42 -5.01 -24.84
CA LYS A 5 13.33 -4.51 -23.97
C LYS A 5 12.00 -4.79 -24.67
N LYS A 6 11.27 -5.81 -24.19
CA LYS A 6 9.95 -6.17 -24.70
C LYS A 6 9.03 -4.96 -24.57
N VAL A 7 8.51 -4.49 -25.71
CA VAL A 7 7.54 -3.42 -25.81
C VAL A 7 6.14 -4.02 -25.67
N THR A 8 5.21 -3.33 -25.01
CA THR A 8 3.81 -3.77 -24.91
C THR A 8 3.11 -3.68 -26.26
N ARG A 9 2.13 -4.58 -26.49
CA ARG A 9 1.43 -4.67 -27.78
C ARG A 9 0.49 -3.49 -28.03
N ILE A 10 -0.28 -3.10 -27.02
CA ILE A 10 -1.32 -2.04 -27.12
C ILE A 10 -0.69 -0.66 -26.89
N SER A 11 -0.16 -0.40 -25.69
CA SER A 11 0.39 0.92 -25.32
C SER A 11 1.73 1.27 -25.97
N LYS A 12 2.38 0.33 -26.69
CA LYS A 12 3.71 0.50 -27.31
C LYS A 12 4.79 1.04 -26.35
N ALA A 13 4.63 0.76 -25.07
CA ALA A 13 5.45 1.29 -23.98
C ALA A 13 6.53 0.29 -23.55
N ARG A 14 7.63 0.81 -22.99
CA ARG A 14 8.79 0.05 -22.52
C ARG A 14 8.92 0.04 -21.00
N THR A 15 8.25 0.96 -20.31
CA THR A 15 8.30 1.09 -18.85
C THR A 15 6.90 1.04 -18.23
N ILE A 16 6.82 0.65 -16.96
CA ILE A 16 5.55 0.63 -16.22
C ILE A 16 4.90 2.02 -16.18
N LYS A 17 5.71 3.08 -16.02
CA LYS A 17 5.24 4.46 -16.02
C LYS A 17 4.59 4.85 -17.34
N GLU A 18 5.25 4.56 -18.47
CA GLU A 18 4.69 4.80 -19.82
C GLU A 18 3.41 4.00 -20.07
N ILE A 19 3.30 2.78 -19.54
CA ILE A 19 2.06 1.97 -19.64
C ILE A 19 0.93 2.66 -18.88
N ALA A 20 1.20 3.17 -17.67
CA ALA A 20 0.21 3.88 -16.86
C ALA A 20 -0.25 5.17 -17.54
N GLU A 21 0.68 6.01 -18.03
CA GLU A 21 0.36 7.26 -18.73
C GLU A 21 -0.53 7.03 -19.97
N PHE A 22 -0.34 5.93 -20.70
CA PHE A 22 -1.22 5.54 -21.80
C PHE A 22 -2.64 5.23 -21.30
N TRP A 23 -2.79 4.37 -20.30
CA TRP A 23 -4.10 3.96 -19.79
C TRP A 23 -4.83 5.02 -18.95
N ASP A 24 -4.13 6.03 -18.44
CA ASP A 24 -4.75 7.19 -17.79
C ASP A 24 -5.59 8.03 -18.79
N THR A 25 -5.27 7.93 -20.09
CA THR A 25 -5.93 8.72 -21.15
C THR A 25 -6.74 7.88 -22.14
N HIS A 26 -6.66 6.55 -22.05
CA HIS A 26 -7.34 5.63 -22.97
C HIS A 26 -8.27 4.68 -22.20
N SER A 27 -9.49 4.48 -22.71
CA SER A 27 -10.42 3.54 -22.10
C SER A 27 -10.02 2.11 -22.42
N LEU A 28 -10.08 1.21 -21.43
CA LEU A 28 -9.91 -0.23 -21.66
C LEU A 28 -10.94 -0.78 -22.66
N ALA A 29 -12.15 -0.20 -22.67
CA ALA A 29 -13.24 -0.64 -23.55
C ALA A 29 -12.90 -0.51 -25.04
N ASP A 30 -12.10 0.48 -25.41
CA ASP A 30 -11.69 0.73 -26.81
C ASP A 30 -10.80 -0.39 -27.37
N TYR A 31 -10.27 -1.24 -26.50
CA TYR A 31 -9.36 -2.33 -26.82
C TYR A 31 -9.90 -3.70 -26.38
N TRP A 32 -11.20 -3.80 -26.06
CA TRP A 32 -11.79 -5.02 -25.47
C TRP A 32 -11.48 -6.27 -26.32
N ASP A 33 -11.65 -6.19 -27.64
CA ASP A 33 -11.38 -7.27 -28.60
C ASP A 33 -9.88 -7.65 -28.72
N GLN A 34 -8.98 -6.81 -28.21
CA GLN A 34 -7.54 -7.04 -28.18
C GLN A 34 -7.04 -7.50 -26.81
N THR A 35 -7.93 -7.56 -25.82
CA THR A 35 -7.65 -8.01 -24.46
C THR A 35 -8.29 -9.37 -24.19
N HIS A 36 -7.87 -10.01 -23.11
CA HIS A 36 -8.48 -11.24 -22.62
C HIS A 36 -8.60 -11.14 -21.10
N GLU A 37 -9.59 -11.82 -20.56
CA GLU A 37 -9.77 -11.93 -19.13
C GLU A 37 -8.56 -12.64 -18.49
N VAL A 38 -8.08 -12.10 -17.38
CA VAL A 38 -6.99 -12.67 -16.60
C VAL A 38 -7.38 -12.74 -15.14
N GLU A 39 -7.28 -13.92 -14.55
CA GLU A 39 -7.43 -14.10 -13.11
C GLU A 39 -6.12 -13.79 -12.41
N PHE A 40 -6.16 -12.94 -11.39
CA PHE A 40 -5.00 -12.65 -10.55
C PHE A 40 -5.38 -12.59 -9.08
N GLN A 41 -4.50 -13.10 -8.22
CA GLN A 41 -4.72 -13.09 -6.78
C GLN A 41 -4.13 -11.83 -6.15
N VAL A 42 -5.00 -10.96 -5.64
CA VAL A 42 -4.58 -9.83 -4.82
C VAL A 42 -4.52 -10.26 -3.36
N ARG A 43 -3.30 -10.37 -2.81
CA ARG A 43 -3.11 -10.55 -1.36
C ARG A 43 -3.26 -9.22 -0.63
N ALA A 44 -4.48 -8.74 -0.51
CA ALA A 44 -4.79 -7.61 0.37
C ALA A 44 -4.82 -8.10 1.83
N GLN A 45 -3.74 -7.89 2.59
CA GLN A 45 -3.77 -8.17 4.02
C GLN A 45 -4.84 -7.29 4.69
N ARG A 46 -5.86 -7.93 5.28
CA ARG A 46 -6.86 -7.22 6.08
C ARG A 46 -6.17 -6.59 7.28
N ARG A 47 -6.01 -5.26 7.25
CA ARG A 47 -5.51 -4.49 8.39
C ARG A 47 -6.67 -4.18 9.33
N ARG A 48 -6.56 -4.57 10.60
CA ARG A 48 -7.44 -4.06 11.67
C ARG A 48 -6.91 -2.68 12.07
N ARG A 49 -7.77 -1.67 12.01
CA ARG A 49 -7.43 -0.30 12.39
C ARG A 49 -8.21 0.05 13.65
N VAL A 50 -7.53 0.70 14.59
CA VAL A 50 -8.15 1.27 15.79
C VAL A 50 -7.98 2.78 15.67
N THR A 51 -9.09 3.51 15.64
CA THR A 51 -9.06 4.97 15.65
C THR A 51 -8.68 5.43 17.05
N LEU A 52 -7.75 6.37 17.13
CA LEU A 52 -7.39 7.04 18.37
C LEU A 52 -7.93 8.47 18.34
N ASP A 53 -8.30 8.96 19.50
CA ASP A 53 -8.60 10.37 19.68
C ASP A 53 -7.36 11.22 19.29
N PRO A 54 -7.52 12.34 18.55
CA PRO A 54 -6.41 13.14 18.08
C PRO A 54 -5.48 13.65 19.19
N ASP A 55 -6.04 14.06 20.33
CA ASP A 55 -5.27 14.60 21.45
C ASP A 55 -4.48 13.48 22.14
N VAL A 56 -5.04 12.27 22.18
CA VAL A 56 -4.35 11.07 22.68
C VAL A 56 -3.19 10.71 21.75
N TYR A 57 -3.41 10.73 20.43
CA TYR A 57 -2.36 10.43 19.46
C TYR A 57 -1.20 11.42 19.53
N ALA A 58 -1.47 12.72 19.65
CA ALA A 58 -0.44 13.74 19.79
C ALA A 58 0.47 13.49 21.02
N LYS A 59 -0.11 13.06 22.14
CA LYS A 59 0.65 12.69 23.35
C LYS A 59 1.51 11.44 23.13
N ILE A 60 0.96 10.44 22.45
CA ILE A 60 1.70 9.21 22.11
C ILE A 60 2.87 9.55 21.20
N GLU A 61 2.68 10.37 20.18
CA GLU A 61 3.72 10.76 19.23
C GLU A 61 4.88 11.47 19.93
N ALA A 62 4.59 12.44 20.81
CA ALA A 62 5.61 13.14 21.59
C ALA A 62 6.44 12.18 22.46
N GLN A 63 5.78 11.20 23.10
CA GLN A 63 6.46 10.21 23.93
C GLN A 63 7.25 9.20 23.09
N ALA A 64 6.71 8.75 21.97
CA ALA A 64 7.36 7.81 21.07
C ALA A 64 8.65 8.43 20.49
N ARG A 65 8.58 9.70 20.09
CA ARG A 65 9.73 10.48 19.62
C ARG A 65 10.81 10.60 20.69
N THR A 66 10.44 10.90 21.94
CA THR A 66 11.38 10.99 23.07
C THR A 66 12.08 9.65 23.33
N ARG A 67 11.38 8.54 23.09
CA ARG A 67 11.90 7.17 23.26
C ARG A 67 12.60 6.61 22.02
N GLY A 68 12.63 7.33 20.90
CA GLY A 68 13.23 6.87 19.65
C GLY A 68 12.49 5.70 18.99
N VAL A 69 11.19 5.56 19.23
CA VAL A 69 10.35 4.49 18.67
C VAL A 69 9.18 5.05 17.87
N LEU A 70 8.54 4.20 17.07
CA LEU A 70 7.32 4.58 16.35
C LEU A 70 6.11 4.67 17.31
N PRO A 71 5.13 5.55 17.06
CA PRO A 71 3.89 5.61 17.83
C PRO A 71 3.19 4.26 17.94
N GLU A 72 3.14 3.49 16.84
CA GLU A 72 2.53 2.16 16.79
C GLU A 72 3.26 1.17 17.71
N THR A 73 4.59 1.24 17.78
CA THR A 73 5.38 0.42 18.68
C THR A 73 5.05 0.75 20.13
N LEU A 74 5.00 2.04 20.48
CA LEU A 74 4.68 2.48 21.84
C LEU A 74 3.27 2.06 22.26
N ILE A 75 2.28 2.23 21.37
CA ILE A 75 0.90 1.78 21.59
C ILE A 75 0.86 0.27 21.88
N ASN A 76 1.54 -0.54 21.07
CA ASN A 76 1.53 -2.00 21.24
C ASN A 76 2.16 -2.42 22.57
N ILE A 77 3.26 -1.78 22.98
CA ILE A 77 3.92 -2.05 24.27
C ILE A 77 2.95 -1.75 25.42
N TRP A 78 2.35 -0.56 25.45
CA TRP A 78 1.43 -0.17 26.52
C TRP A 78 0.19 -1.04 26.58
N LEU A 79 -0.42 -1.37 25.44
CA LEU A 79 -1.58 -2.26 25.41
C LEU A 79 -1.21 -3.65 25.92
N ALA A 80 -0.06 -4.20 25.52
CA ALA A 80 0.41 -5.50 25.99
C ALA A 80 0.67 -5.51 27.51
N GLU A 81 1.27 -4.45 28.05
CA GLU A 81 1.48 -4.28 29.50
C GLU A 81 0.15 -4.24 30.27
N ARG A 82 -0.83 -3.46 29.78
CA ARG A 82 -2.15 -3.33 30.41
C ARG A 82 -2.94 -4.64 30.38
N LEU A 83 -2.90 -5.36 29.26
CA LEU A 83 -3.59 -6.65 29.13
C LEU A 83 -2.99 -7.71 30.07
N LYS A 84 -1.68 -7.70 30.32
CA LYS A 84 -1.03 -8.60 31.29
C LYS A 84 -1.41 -8.31 32.75
N GLN A 85 -1.73 -7.06 33.08
CA GLN A 85 -2.11 -6.67 34.45
C GLN A 85 -3.57 -6.98 34.79
N THR A 86 -4.40 -7.20 33.75
CA THR A 86 -5.85 -7.44 33.90
C THR A 86 -6.18 -8.93 33.83
N ALA A 87 -5.20 -9.78 33.47
CA ALA A 87 -5.28 -11.24 33.48
C ALA A 87 -4.81 -11.79 34.83
#